data_AF-A0A5C7BD16-F1
#
_entry.id   AF-A0A5C7BD16-F1
#
_cell.length_a   1.000
_cell.length_b   1.000
_cell.length_c   1.000
_cell.angle_alpha   90.00
_cell.angle_beta   90.00
_cell.angle_gamma   90.00
#
_symmetry.space_group_name_H-M   'P 1'
#
loop_
_entity.id
_entity.type
_entity.pdbx_description
1 polymer ?
#
loop_
_entity_poly.entity_id
_entity_poly.type
_entity_poly.pdbx_seq_one_letter_code
_entity_poly.pdbx_strand_id
1 'polypeptide(L)'
;MKKQRLILTALFISMIGYSQTFTDSNFITYTITSTTANTVEVTDYDYTNGGASVNIPVAVGFNSATYNVTSIGNNAFTVNTATGEHIISVIIPNGVTSIGTLAFAYNQLTNVNIPSSVTNINLAAFQSNALTSVTIPNGLTSISHNVYSINQLTSVTIPSSVISIGDLSFASNPIIYVISEALTPPTITTNNTGTDSFGNRSGIDLSIETIINKKELIEYLKYENSKYE
;
A
#
# COMPACT_ATOMS: atom_id res chain seq x y z
N MET A 1 -35.08 5.21 22.02
CA MET A 1 -34.78 4.63 20.69
C MET A 1 -34.17 5.73 19.82
N LYS A 2 -32.84 5.74 19.66
CA LYS A 2 -32.14 6.74 18.84
C LYS A 2 -32.45 6.48 17.37
N LYS A 3 -33.09 7.44 16.70
CA LYS A 3 -33.37 7.39 15.26
C LYS A 3 -32.05 7.52 14.50
N GLN A 4 -31.64 6.45 13.82
CA GLN A 4 -30.56 6.49 12.83
C GLN A 4 -31.04 7.34 11.64
N ARG A 5 -30.36 8.46 11.38
CA ARG A 5 -30.64 9.30 10.21
C ARG A 5 -29.86 8.74 9.02
N LEU A 6 -30.58 8.09 8.11
CA LEU A 6 -30.07 7.77 6.77
C LEU A 6 -30.17 9.06 5.95
N ILE A 7 -29.06 9.79 5.77
CA ILE A 7 -29.01 10.94 4.87
C ILE A 7 -28.72 10.38 3.48
N LEU A 8 -29.76 10.21 2.68
CA LEU A 8 -29.66 9.87 1.26
C LEU A 8 -29.84 11.15 0.44
N THR A 9 -28.76 11.86 0.17
CA THR A 9 -28.76 12.97 -0.80
C THR A 9 -28.51 12.42 -2.20
N ALA A 10 -29.58 12.14 -2.94
CA ALA A 10 -29.49 11.90 -4.37
C ALA A 10 -29.57 13.25 -5.12
N LEU A 11 -28.47 13.66 -5.74
CA LEU A 11 -28.42 14.84 -6.61
C LEU A 11 -28.54 14.38 -8.07
N PHE A 12 -29.64 14.70 -8.74
CA PHE A 12 -29.78 14.51 -10.19
C PHE A 12 -29.13 15.68 -10.93
N ILE A 13 -28.07 15.42 -11.70
CA ILE A 13 -27.54 16.37 -12.69
C ILE A 13 -27.35 15.64 -14.02
N SER A 14 -27.79 16.34 -15.08
CA SER A 14 -27.77 15.99 -16.49
C SER A 14 -26.40 15.56 -17.04
N MET A 15 -26.45 14.69 -18.06
CA MET A 15 -25.35 14.21 -18.90
C MET A 15 -24.40 15.33 -19.41
N ILE A 16 -23.28 15.50 -18.73
CA ILE A 16 -21.99 15.97 -19.27
C ILE A 16 -20.96 15.08 -18.56
N GLY A 17 -19.96 14.57 -19.28
CA GLY A 17 -19.04 13.48 -18.86
C GLY A 17 -18.15 13.72 -17.64
N TYR A 18 -18.73 14.04 -16.49
CA TYR A 18 -18.10 13.93 -15.19
C TYR A 18 -18.26 12.49 -14.69
N SER A 19 -17.16 11.91 -14.21
CA SER A 19 -17.28 10.66 -13.47
C SER A 19 -18.13 10.90 -12.24
N GLN A 20 -19.13 10.03 -12.02
CA GLN A 20 -20.01 10.11 -10.87
C GLN A 20 -19.27 9.65 -9.63
N THR A 21 -19.43 10.39 -8.52
CA THR A 21 -18.86 10.03 -7.22
C THR A 21 -19.94 9.77 -6.19
N PHE A 22 -19.65 8.92 -5.20
CA PHE A 22 -20.53 8.65 -4.07
C PHE A 22 -19.73 8.15 -2.87
N THR A 23 -20.25 8.37 -1.67
CA THR A 23 -19.61 7.94 -0.41
C THR A 23 -20.46 6.83 0.23
N ASP A 24 -19.82 5.76 0.70
CA ASP A 24 -20.51 4.67 1.40
C ASP A 24 -20.71 4.98 2.89
N SER A 25 -21.31 4.03 3.62
CA SER A 25 -21.50 4.12 5.06
C SER A 25 -20.20 3.99 5.88
N ASN A 26 -19.09 3.64 5.24
CA ASN A 26 -17.76 3.56 5.85
C ASN A 26 -16.95 4.83 5.58
N PHE A 27 -17.57 5.90 5.08
CA PHE A 27 -16.93 7.20 4.85
C PHE A 27 -15.88 7.17 3.74
N ILE A 28 -15.91 6.16 2.89
CA ILE A 28 -15.05 6.02 1.73
C ILE A 28 -15.78 6.60 0.53
N THR A 29 -15.14 7.52 -0.19
CA THR A 29 -15.67 8.09 -1.42
C THR A 29 -15.10 7.36 -2.63
N TYR A 30 -15.98 7.04 -3.57
CA TYR A 30 -15.69 6.32 -4.78
C TYR A 30 -16.03 7.14 -6.01
N THR A 31 -15.31 6.88 -7.10
CA THR A 31 -15.51 7.46 -8.43
C THR A 31 -15.77 6.33 -9.43
N ILE A 32 -16.87 6.40 -10.20
CA ILE A 32 -17.21 5.37 -11.19
C ILE A 32 -16.25 5.45 -12.37
N THR A 33 -15.43 4.42 -12.54
CA THR A 33 -14.45 4.33 -13.63
C THR A 33 -15.04 3.68 -14.88
N SER A 34 -16.04 2.80 -14.73
CA SER A 34 -16.77 2.22 -15.85
C SER A 34 -18.17 1.76 -15.45
N THR A 35 -19.19 2.20 -16.19
CA THR A 35 -20.57 1.68 -16.06
C THR A 35 -20.78 0.39 -16.84
N THR A 36 -19.94 0.09 -17.83
CA THR A 36 -20.03 -1.15 -18.61
C THR A 36 -19.36 -2.31 -17.88
N ALA A 37 -18.17 -2.08 -17.32
CA ALA A 37 -17.44 -3.08 -16.55
C ALA A 37 -17.88 -3.13 -15.07
N ASN A 38 -18.72 -2.18 -14.63
CA ASN A 38 -19.13 -2.00 -13.25
C ASN A 38 -17.93 -1.88 -12.31
N THR A 39 -17.08 -0.87 -12.52
CA THR A 39 -15.88 -0.63 -11.71
C THR A 39 -15.86 0.76 -11.10
N VAL A 40 -15.26 0.85 -9.91
CA VAL A 40 -15.02 2.11 -9.19
C VAL A 40 -13.58 2.20 -8.69
N GLU A 41 -13.13 3.42 -8.49
CA GLU A 41 -11.89 3.78 -7.80
C GLU A 41 -12.23 4.41 -6.44
N VAL A 42 -11.48 4.06 -5.39
CA VAL A 42 -11.52 4.80 -4.11
C VAL A 42 -10.79 6.11 -4.28
N THR A 43 -11.42 7.25 -4.00
CA THR A 43 -10.82 8.57 -4.27
C THR A 43 -10.65 9.46 -3.05
N ASP A 44 -11.35 9.19 -1.94
CA ASP A 44 -11.23 9.99 -0.73
C ASP A 44 -11.71 9.22 0.51
N TYR A 45 -11.33 9.69 1.69
CA TYR A 45 -11.76 9.17 2.98
C TYR A 45 -12.00 10.31 3.96
N ASP A 46 -13.19 10.36 4.54
CA ASP A 46 -13.54 11.37 5.55
C ASP A 46 -12.96 10.94 6.92
N TYR A 47 -11.78 11.46 7.23
CA TYR A 47 -11.05 11.23 8.48
C TYR A 47 -11.77 11.74 9.74
N THR A 48 -12.63 12.75 9.60
CA THR A 48 -13.31 13.38 10.73
C THR A 48 -14.46 12.52 11.25
N ASN A 49 -15.17 11.84 10.33
CA ASN A 49 -16.28 10.96 10.70
C ASN A 49 -15.89 9.47 10.66
N GLY A 50 -14.86 9.13 9.90
CA GLY A 50 -14.30 7.81 9.79
C GLY A 50 -13.59 7.34 11.07
N GLY A 51 -13.31 6.03 11.12
CA GLY A 51 -12.48 5.44 12.16
C GLY A 51 -11.01 5.30 11.74
N ALA A 52 -10.14 4.97 12.69
CA ALA A 52 -8.74 4.63 12.40
C ALA A 52 -8.58 3.27 11.70
N SER A 53 -9.63 2.44 11.66
CA SER A 53 -9.65 1.14 10.98
C SER A 53 -10.55 1.19 9.76
N VAL A 54 -9.94 1.05 8.58
CA VAL A 54 -10.63 1.10 7.29
C VAL A 54 -10.78 -0.30 6.71
N ASN A 55 -11.98 -0.63 6.25
CA ASN A 55 -12.24 -1.84 5.48
C ASN A 55 -12.78 -1.44 4.11
N ILE A 56 -11.93 -1.51 3.08
CA ILE A 56 -12.35 -1.21 1.71
C ILE A 56 -13.12 -2.44 1.19
N PRO A 57 -14.40 -2.31 0.82
CA PRO A 57 -15.22 -3.43 0.37
C PRO A 57 -14.79 -3.89 -1.04
N VAL A 58 -14.99 -5.18 -1.34
CA VAL A 58 -14.75 -5.72 -2.69
C VAL A 58 -15.65 -5.08 -3.75
N ALA A 59 -16.85 -4.64 -3.36
CA ALA A 59 -17.81 -4.00 -4.23
C ALA A 59 -18.77 -3.10 -3.42
N VAL A 60 -19.33 -2.09 -4.09
CA VAL A 60 -20.24 -1.09 -3.51
C VAL A 60 -21.49 -0.90 -4.37
N GLY A 61 -22.62 -0.66 -3.72
CA GLY A 61 -23.89 -0.40 -4.39
C GLY A 61 -24.11 1.09 -4.65
N PHE A 62 -24.50 1.46 -5.87
CA PHE A 62 -24.91 2.81 -6.22
C PHE A 62 -25.96 2.79 -7.33
N ASN A 63 -27.06 3.54 -7.17
CA ASN A 63 -28.16 3.63 -8.14
C ASN A 63 -28.67 2.28 -8.69
N SER A 64 -28.89 1.31 -7.79
CA SER A 64 -29.34 -0.07 -8.12
C SER A 64 -28.34 -0.93 -8.90
N ALA A 65 -27.12 -0.44 -9.15
CA ALA A 65 -26.00 -1.22 -9.68
C ALA A 65 -24.99 -1.53 -8.57
N THR A 66 -24.18 -2.55 -8.80
CA THR A 66 -23.05 -2.92 -7.93
C THR A 66 -21.76 -2.77 -8.71
N TYR A 67 -20.80 -2.05 -8.15
CA TYR A 67 -19.51 -1.76 -8.75
C TYR A 67 -18.39 -2.42 -7.96
N ASN A 68 -17.49 -3.12 -8.65
CA ASN A 68 -16.28 -3.70 -8.06
C ASN A 68 -15.25 -2.61 -7.79
N VAL A 69 -14.60 -2.67 -6.63
CA VAL A 69 -13.50 -1.77 -6.29
C VAL A 69 -12.22 -2.30 -6.90
N THR A 70 -11.71 -1.61 -7.92
CA THR A 70 -10.56 -2.08 -8.72
C THR A 70 -9.29 -1.26 -8.53
N SER A 71 -9.41 -0.04 -8.01
CA SER A 71 -8.26 0.83 -7.76
C SER A 71 -8.44 1.70 -6.53
N ILE A 72 -7.31 2.14 -5.98
CA ILE A 72 -7.23 3.17 -4.95
C ILE A 72 -6.50 4.34 -5.58
N GLY A 73 -7.19 5.47 -5.68
CA GLY A 73 -6.75 6.67 -6.36
C GLY A 73 -5.68 7.44 -5.60
N ASN A 74 -5.19 8.49 -6.27
CA ASN A 74 -4.17 9.36 -5.68
C ASN A 74 -4.71 10.07 -4.45
N ASN A 75 -3.92 10.08 -3.39
CA ASN A 75 -4.25 10.68 -2.10
C ASN A 75 -5.52 10.19 -1.41
N ALA A 76 -6.10 9.06 -1.84
CA ALA A 76 -7.41 8.60 -1.35
C ALA A 76 -7.49 8.44 0.17
N PHE A 77 -6.37 8.10 0.81
CA PHE A 77 -6.20 8.06 2.26
C PHE A 77 -4.94 8.83 2.67
N THR A 78 -4.48 9.85 1.94
CA THR A 78 -3.37 10.69 2.45
C THR A 78 -3.86 11.51 3.64
N VAL A 79 -3.17 11.46 4.78
CA VAL A 79 -3.42 12.43 5.84
C VAL A 79 -2.74 13.74 5.47
N ASN A 80 -3.53 14.82 5.37
CA ASN A 80 -3.02 16.16 5.11
C ASN A 80 -3.41 17.18 6.19
N THR A 81 -3.99 16.76 7.33
CA THR A 81 -4.74 17.68 8.20
C THR A 81 -4.08 17.95 9.55
N ALA A 82 -4.36 19.16 10.05
CA ALA A 82 -4.10 19.61 11.41
C ALA A 82 -4.96 18.92 12.49
N THR A 83 -5.84 17.98 12.12
CA THR A 83 -6.74 17.28 13.06
C THR A 83 -6.04 16.16 13.83
N GLY A 84 -4.87 15.68 13.34
CA GLY A 84 -4.13 14.58 13.97
C GLY A 84 -4.82 13.21 13.83
N GLU A 85 -5.79 13.10 12.92
CA GLU A 85 -6.50 11.87 12.62
C GLU A 85 -5.70 11.06 11.59
N HIS A 86 -5.50 9.78 11.87
CA HIS A 86 -4.76 8.86 11.01
C HIS A 86 -5.46 7.50 10.98
N ILE A 87 -5.28 6.75 9.90
CA ILE A 87 -5.61 5.33 9.90
C ILE A 87 -4.43 4.51 10.42
N ILE A 88 -4.74 3.50 11.22
CA ILE A 88 -3.77 2.57 11.82
C ILE A 88 -3.83 1.18 11.18
N SER A 89 -4.92 0.87 10.48
CA SER A 89 -5.13 -0.39 9.79
C SER A 89 -6.03 -0.20 8.58
N VAL A 90 -5.69 -0.84 7.47
CA VAL A 90 -6.54 -0.91 6.28
C VAL A 90 -6.60 -2.35 5.76
N ILE A 91 -7.81 -2.78 5.39
CA ILE A 91 -8.02 -4.00 4.60
C ILE A 91 -8.22 -3.58 3.14
N ILE A 92 -7.29 -4.00 2.28
CA ILE A 92 -7.37 -3.82 0.83
C ILE A 92 -7.97 -5.11 0.24
N PRO A 93 -9.10 -5.03 -0.49
CA PRO A 93 -9.79 -6.22 -0.98
C PRO A 93 -9.09 -6.83 -2.19
N ASN A 94 -9.25 -8.15 -2.33
CA ASN A 94 -8.93 -8.84 -3.58
C ASN A 94 -9.76 -8.24 -4.71
N GLY A 95 -9.10 -7.89 -5.82
CA GLY A 95 -9.73 -7.18 -6.95
C GLY A 95 -9.15 -5.80 -7.19
N VAL A 96 -8.52 -5.19 -6.17
CA VAL A 96 -7.70 -3.99 -6.37
C VAL A 96 -6.46 -4.36 -7.16
N THR A 97 -6.22 -3.67 -8.27
CA THR A 97 -5.08 -3.89 -9.17
C THR A 97 -4.05 -2.75 -9.12
N SER A 98 -4.44 -1.56 -8.66
CA SER A 98 -3.56 -0.40 -8.59
C SER A 98 -3.77 0.45 -7.35
N ILE A 99 -2.67 0.93 -6.77
CA ILE A 99 -2.63 1.86 -5.64
C ILE A 99 -1.93 3.15 -6.09
N GLY A 100 -2.64 4.27 -5.98
CA GLY A 100 -2.27 5.58 -6.49
C GLY A 100 -1.15 6.27 -5.72
N THR A 101 -0.69 7.39 -6.28
CA THR A 101 0.35 8.23 -5.70
C THR A 101 -0.11 8.73 -4.33
N LEU A 102 0.75 8.58 -3.33
CA LEU A 102 0.50 8.95 -1.95
C LEU A 102 -0.73 8.28 -1.31
N ALA A 103 -1.36 7.28 -1.93
CA ALA A 103 -2.68 6.78 -1.54
C ALA A 103 -2.87 6.52 -0.04
N PHE A 104 -1.84 6.07 0.67
CA PHE A 104 -1.83 5.83 2.12
C PHE A 104 -0.71 6.58 2.86
N ALA A 105 -0.16 7.64 2.27
CA ALA A 105 0.95 8.36 2.85
C ALA A 105 0.56 9.13 4.13
N TYR A 106 1.53 9.33 5.03
CA TYR A 106 1.40 10.12 6.26
C TYR A 106 0.38 9.56 7.28
N ASN A 107 0.22 8.24 7.30
CA ASN A 107 -0.64 7.54 8.26
C ASN A 107 0.15 6.92 9.42
N GLN A 108 -0.51 6.09 10.22
CA GLN A 108 0.09 5.33 11.31
C GLN A 108 -0.10 3.82 11.08
N LEU A 109 -0.13 3.38 9.81
CA LEU A 109 -0.30 1.97 9.47
C LEU A 109 0.87 1.17 10.04
N THR A 110 0.57 0.13 10.82
CA THR A 110 1.58 -0.76 11.41
C THR A 110 1.82 -2.03 10.57
N ASN A 111 0.81 -2.40 9.80
CA ASN A 111 0.80 -3.48 8.83
C ASN A 111 -0.17 -3.16 7.69
N VAL A 112 0.12 -3.67 6.50
CA VAL A 112 -0.81 -3.68 5.37
C VAL A 112 -0.66 -5.01 4.63
N ASN A 113 -1.78 -5.70 4.45
CA ASN A 113 -1.84 -6.84 3.53
C ASN A 113 -2.15 -6.32 2.12
N ILE A 114 -1.17 -6.34 1.22
CA ILE A 114 -1.33 -5.94 -0.18
C ILE A 114 -1.72 -7.18 -0.99
N PRO A 115 -2.93 -7.24 -1.57
CA PRO A 115 -3.37 -8.41 -2.33
C PRO A 115 -2.46 -8.73 -3.53
N SER A 116 -2.34 -10.01 -3.87
CA SER A 116 -1.57 -10.44 -5.06
C SER A 116 -2.15 -9.94 -6.39
N SER A 117 -3.39 -9.44 -6.40
CA SER A 117 -3.99 -8.80 -7.57
C SER A 117 -3.39 -7.42 -7.88
N VAL A 118 -2.71 -6.79 -6.90
CA VAL A 118 -2.07 -5.49 -7.10
C VAL A 118 -0.84 -5.65 -7.98
N THR A 119 -0.87 -5.02 -9.15
CA THR A 119 0.22 -5.02 -10.14
C THR A 119 0.89 -3.66 -10.26
N ASN A 120 0.35 -2.62 -9.62
CA ASN A 120 0.90 -1.26 -9.64
C ASN A 120 0.78 -0.59 -8.27
N ILE A 121 1.89 -0.07 -7.76
CA ILE A 121 1.95 0.81 -6.59
C ILE A 121 2.75 2.05 -6.98
N ASN A 122 2.09 3.20 -6.96
CA ASN A 122 2.65 4.45 -7.45
C ASN A 122 3.48 5.20 -6.39
N LEU A 123 4.06 6.33 -6.82
CA LEU A 123 4.95 7.19 -6.04
C LEU A 123 4.46 7.37 -4.59
N ALA A 124 5.34 7.06 -3.63
CA ALA A 124 5.13 7.32 -2.21
C ALA A 124 3.83 6.76 -1.60
N ALA A 125 3.21 5.74 -2.20
CA ALA A 125 1.90 5.25 -1.77
C ALA A 125 1.80 4.88 -0.28
N PHE A 126 2.89 4.40 0.34
CA PHE A 126 2.94 4.04 1.76
C PHE A 126 4.03 4.82 2.54
N GLN A 127 4.45 5.99 2.02
CA GLN A 127 5.45 6.83 2.67
C GLN A 127 4.96 7.31 4.05
N SER A 128 5.88 7.47 5.01
CA SER A 128 5.61 8.07 6.34
C SER A 128 4.51 7.34 7.09
N ASN A 129 4.74 6.07 7.38
CA ASN A 129 3.87 5.22 8.18
C ASN A 129 4.67 4.60 9.34
N ALA A 130 4.07 3.63 10.04
CA ALA A 130 4.72 2.87 11.11
C ALA A 130 4.87 1.38 10.72
N LEU A 131 4.99 1.08 9.42
CA LEU A 131 4.99 -0.30 8.94
C LEU A 131 6.20 -1.05 9.50
N THR A 132 5.94 -2.15 10.19
CA THR A 132 6.97 -3.04 10.74
C THR A 132 7.29 -4.20 9.81
N SER A 133 6.37 -4.50 8.90
CA SER A 133 6.52 -5.51 7.85
C SER A 133 5.70 -5.09 6.62
N VAL A 134 6.12 -5.58 5.45
CA VAL A 134 5.38 -5.45 4.21
C VAL A 134 5.50 -6.73 3.41
N THR A 135 4.38 -7.17 2.83
CA THR A 135 4.40 -8.20 1.79
C THR A 135 4.31 -7.50 0.44
N ILE A 136 5.35 -7.63 -0.37
CA ILE A 136 5.37 -7.10 -1.73
C ILE A 136 4.70 -8.13 -2.63
N PRO A 137 3.63 -7.78 -3.36
CA PRO A 137 2.93 -8.75 -4.20
C PRO A 137 3.77 -9.18 -5.41
N ASN A 138 3.73 -10.48 -5.74
CA ASN A 138 4.41 -11.08 -6.90
C ASN A 138 3.92 -10.56 -8.27
N GLY A 139 2.88 -9.72 -8.29
CA GLY A 139 2.39 -9.05 -9.49
C GLY A 139 3.18 -7.79 -9.86
N LEU A 140 4.05 -7.29 -8.98
CA LEU A 140 4.83 -6.08 -9.23
C LEU A 140 6.08 -6.36 -10.05
N THR A 141 6.28 -5.56 -11.09
CA THR A 141 7.51 -5.55 -11.90
C THR A 141 8.51 -4.49 -11.46
N SER A 142 8.04 -3.43 -10.79
CA SER A 142 8.89 -2.39 -10.22
C SER A 142 8.31 -1.84 -8.92
N ILE A 143 9.17 -1.29 -8.08
CA ILE A 143 8.79 -0.51 -6.89
C ILE A 143 9.08 0.95 -7.18
N SER A 144 8.04 1.77 -7.23
CA SER A 144 8.17 3.21 -7.50
C SER A 144 8.97 3.95 -6.41
N HIS A 145 9.36 5.18 -6.73
CA HIS A 145 10.10 6.06 -5.83
C HIS A 145 9.34 6.26 -4.50
N ASN A 146 10.07 6.32 -3.38
CA ASN A 146 9.54 6.57 -2.03
C ASN A 146 8.43 5.63 -1.51
N VAL A 147 8.05 4.55 -2.21
CA VAL A 147 6.82 3.78 -1.90
C VAL A 147 6.73 3.38 -0.43
N TYR A 148 7.81 2.89 0.17
CA TYR A 148 7.88 2.43 1.56
C TYR A 148 8.85 3.27 2.40
N SER A 149 9.14 4.50 2.01
CA SER A 149 10.09 5.36 2.74
C SER A 149 9.50 5.84 4.06
N ILE A 150 10.36 6.12 5.06
CA ILE A 150 9.96 6.62 6.39
C ILE A 150 8.96 5.66 7.05
N ASN A 151 9.46 4.49 7.40
CA ASN A 151 8.71 3.41 8.05
C ASN A 151 9.62 2.72 9.09
N GLN A 152 9.15 1.64 9.70
CA GLN A 152 9.86 0.88 10.74
C GLN A 152 10.27 -0.53 10.25
N LEU A 153 10.49 -0.70 8.94
CA LEU A 153 10.87 -1.99 8.36
C LEU A 153 12.29 -2.35 8.79
N THR A 154 12.46 -3.54 9.39
CA THR A 154 13.78 -4.08 9.75
C THR A 154 14.34 -5.03 8.70
N SER A 155 13.46 -5.59 7.87
CA SER A 155 13.83 -6.41 6.73
C SER A 155 12.81 -6.29 5.61
N VAL A 156 13.20 -6.68 4.41
CA VAL A 156 12.29 -6.78 3.26
C VAL A 156 12.65 -7.97 2.39
N THR A 157 11.64 -8.70 1.93
CA THR A 157 11.77 -9.72 0.88
C THR A 157 11.28 -9.12 -0.43
N ILE A 158 12.15 -9.12 -1.44
CA ILE A 158 11.86 -8.62 -2.77
C ILE A 158 11.51 -9.81 -3.68
N PRO A 159 10.26 -9.89 -4.17
CA PRO A 159 9.81 -10.98 -5.03
C PRO A 159 10.60 -11.09 -6.32
N SER A 160 10.65 -12.29 -6.89
CA SER A 160 11.37 -12.55 -8.13
C SER A 160 10.82 -11.79 -9.35
N SER A 161 9.60 -11.27 -9.24
CA SER A 161 8.93 -10.47 -10.28
C SER A 161 9.46 -9.04 -10.36
N VAL A 162 10.05 -8.52 -9.29
CA VAL A 162 10.52 -7.13 -9.22
C VAL A 162 11.88 -7.03 -9.92
N ILE A 163 11.94 -6.17 -10.94
CA ILE A 163 13.14 -5.96 -11.77
C ILE A 163 13.85 -4.66 -11.40
N SER A 164 13.11 -3.66 -10.88
CA SER A 164 13.69 -2.37 -10.48
C SER A 164 13.07 -1.80 -9.20
N ILE A 165 13.90 -1.10 -8.43
CA ILE A 165 13.51 -0.35 -7.23
C ILE A 165 13.96 1.10 -7.42
N GLY A 166 13.00 2.02 -7.35
CA GLY A 166 13.23 3.44 -7.56
C GLY A 166 13.96 4.12 -6.41
N ASP A 167 14.17 5.42 -6.57
CA ASP A 167 14.89 6.22 -5.59
C ASP A 167 14.14 6.25 -4.26
N LEU A 168 14.92 6.14 -3.18
CA LEU A 168 14.44 6.27 -1.80
C LEU A 168 13.31 5.31 -1.42
N SER A 169 12.96 4.31 -2.24
CA SER A 169 11.79 3.44 -2.01
C SER A 169 11.72 2.82 -0.62
N PHE A 170 12.87 2.54 -0.01
CA PHE A 170 13.02 2.00 1.34
C PHE A 170 13.87 2.89 2.26
N ALA A 171 14.21 4.11 1.85
CA ALA A 171 15.00 5.02 2.67
C ALA A 171 14.29 5.37 3.98
N SER A 172 15.07 5.72 5.01
CA SER A 172 14.57 6.03 6.36
C SER A 172 13.76 4.89 6.97
N ASN A 173 14.25 3.66 6.82
CA ASN A 173 13.83 2.48 7.57
C ASN A 173 15.04 1.91 8.32
N PRO A 174 14.85 1.25 9.47
CA PRO A 174 15.91 0.51 10.17
C PRO A 174 16.20 -0.86 9.53
N ILE A 175 16.26 -0.93 8.20
CA ILE A 175 16.52 -2.19 7.48
C ILE A 175 17.95 -2.62 7.76
N ILE A 176 18.09 -3.86 8.21
CA ILE A 176 19.40 -4.52 8.39
C ILE A 176 19.58 -5.70 7.43
N TYR A 177 18.49 -6.15 6.79
CA TYR A 177 18.52 -7.35 5.97
C TYR A 177 17.54 -7.28 4.79
N VAL A 178 18.00 -7.68 3.61
CA VAL A 178 17.20 -7.76 2.37
C VAL A 178 17.33 -9.17 1.80
N ILE A 179 16.19 -9.80 1.51
CA ILE A 179 16.14 -11.04 0.71
C ILE A 179 15.73 -10.67 -0.71
N SER A 180 16.45 -11.15 -1.72
CA SER A 180 15.96 -11.22 -3.09
C SER A 180 15.59 -12.65 -3.44
N GLU A 181 14.34 -12.86 -3.87
CA GLU A 181 13.88 -14.14 -4.42
C GLU A 181 14.35 -14.34 -5.87
N ALA A 182 14.85 -13.29 -6.53
CA ALA A 182 15.44 -13.38 -7.86
C ALA A 182 16.92 -13.80 -7.75
N LEU A 183 17.35 -14.72 -8.62
CA LEU A 183 18.77 -15.09 -8.75
C LEU A 183 19.64 -13.91 -9.19
N THR A 184 19.06 -13.01 -9.99
CA THR A 184 19.64 -11.71 -10.32
C THR A 184 18.82 -10.66 -9.57
N PRO A 185 19.36 -10.06 -8.49
CA PRO A 185 18.64 -9.06 -7.73
C PRO A 185 18.17 -7.88 -8.60
N PRO A 186 17.06 -7.22 -8.22
CA PRO A 186 16.56 -6.06 -8.95
C PRO A 186 17.60 -4.95 -9.06
N THR A 187 17.53 -4.19 -10.14
CA THR A 187 18.31 -2.95 -10.25
C THR A 187 17.82 -1.96 -9.21
N ILE A 188 18.74 -1.39 -8.44
CA ILE A 188 18.47 -0.36 -7.45
C ILE A 188 19.09 0.96 -7.91
N THR A 189 18.50 2.08 -7.50
CA THR A 189 19.19 3.37 -7.59
C THR A 189 20.33 3.40 -6.58
N THR A 190 21.56 3.57 -7.08
CA THR A 190 22.74 3.84 -6.24
C THR A 190 23.33 5.17 -6.66
N ASN A 191 23.36 6.15 -5.78
CA ASN A 191 24.05 7.40 -6.05
C ASN A 191 24.51 8.09 -4.75
N ASN A 192 25.49 8.98 -4.91
CA ASN A 192 26.00 9.82 -3.82
C ASN A 192 25.19 11.13 -3.69
N THR A 193 24.07 11.27 -4.40
CA THR A 193 23.20 12.45 -4.36
C THR A 193 22.10 12.32 -3.32
N GLY A 194 22.15 11.28 -2.48
CA GLY A 194 21.20 11.06 -1.40
C GLY A 194 19.85 10.53 -1.86
N THR A 195 19.76 9.90 -3.04
CA THR A 195 18.52 9.27 -3.54
C THR A 195 18.64 7.75 -3.71
N ASP A 196 19.58 7.12 -3.01
CA ASP A 196 19.75 5.67 -2.95
C ASP A 196 18.44 4.97 -2.53
N SER A 197 18.08 3.86 -3.20
CA SER A 197 16.84 3.13 -2.96
C SER A 197 16.62 2.73 -1.50
N PHE A 198 17.70 2.46 -0.74
CA PHE A 198 17.66 2.08 0.67
C PHE A 198 18.24 3.16 1.60
N GLY A 199 18.64 4.32 1.07
CA GLY A 199 19.36 5.34 1.84
C GLY A 199 20.76 4.85 2.24
N ASN A 200 21.05 4.76 3.55
CA ASN A 200 22.33 4.24 4.01
C ASN A 200 22.35 2.70 4.00
N ARG A 201 23.16 2.12 3.12
CA ARG A 201 23.32 0.66 2.97
C ARG A 201 24.46 0.04 3.77
N SER A 202 25.24 0.83 4.53
CA SER A 202 26.48 0.34 5.17
C SER A 202 26.27 -0.80 6.19
N GLY A 203 25.05 -1.00 6.67
CA GLY A 203 24.67 -2.06 7.61
C GLY A 203 23.56 -2.97 7.08
N ILE A 204 23.35 -3.03 5.76
CA ILE A 204 22.35 -3.90 5.16
C ILE A 204 23.02 -5.13 4.57
N ASP A 205 22.67 -6.29 5.13
CA ASP A 205 23.04 -7.59 4.58
C ASP A 205 22.09 -7.98 3.45
N LEU A 206 22.64 -8.34 2.28
CA LEU A 206 21.88 -8.87 1.15
C LEU A 206 21.99 -10.38 1.10
N SER A 207 20.85 -11.06 1.06
CA SER A 207 20.74 -12.49 0.78
C SER A 207 20.01 -12.72 -0.53
N ILE A 208 20.53 -13.65 -1.33
CA ILE A 208 19.86 -14.15 -2.52
C ILE A 208 19.33 -15.53 -2.18
N GLU A 209 18.01 -15.71 -2.24
CA GLU A 209 17.41 -17.00 -1.97
C GLU A 209 17.75 -17.96 -3.12
N THR A 210 18.76 -18.80 -2.91
CA THR A 210 19.01 -19.92 -3.83
C THR A 210 18.09 -21.07 -3.45
N ILE A 211 17.72 -21.89 -4.44
CA ILE A 211 16.87 -23.09 -4.27
C ILE A 211 17.46 -24.07 -3.22
N ILE A 212 18.73 -23.92 -2.85
CA ILE A 212 19.47 -24.78 -1.92
C ILE A 212 19.37 -24.27 -0.44
N ASN A 213 19.16 -22.97 -0.20
CA ASN A 213 19.44 -22.35 1.12
C ASN A 213 18.27 -22.20 2.09
N LYS A 214 17.02 -22.53 1.73
CA LYS A 214 15.89 -22.35 2.66
C LYS A 214 16.02 -23.17 3.95
N LYS A 215 16.72 -24.31 3.89
CA LYS A 215 17.01 -25.17 5.04
C LYS A 215 18.17 -24.64 5.89
N GLU A 216 19.23 -24.15 5.25
CA GLU A 216 20.40 -23.60 5.93
C GLU A 216 20.13 -22.23 6.59
N LEU A 217 19.29 -21.39 5.97
CA LEU A 217 18.89 -20.10 6.57
C LEU A 217 18.09 -20.29 7.86
N ILE A 218 17.23 -21.32 7.92
CA ILE A 218 16.49 -21.67 9.15
C ILE A 218 17.44 -22.15 10.24
N GLU A 219 18.50 -22.89 9.90
CA GLU A 219 19.52 -23.33 10.86
C GLU A 219 20.38 -22.15 11.34
N TYR A 220 20.76 -21.24 10.45
CA TYR A 220 21.48 -20.01 10.79
C TYR A 220 20.68 -19.12 11.75
N LEU A 221 19.39 -18.88 11.47
CA LEU A 221 18.53 -18.04 12.32
C LEU A 221 18.30 -18.68 13.70
N LYS A 222 18.22 -20.02 13.79
CA LYS A 222 18.18 -20.73 15.08
C LYS A 222 19.47 -20.54 15.87
N TYR A 223 20.61 -20.62 15.20
CA TYR A 223 21.92 -20.42 15.83
C TYR A 223 22.11 -19.00 16.37
N GLU A 224 21.79 -17.96 15.59
CA GLU A 224 21.91 -16.58 16.06
C GLU A 224 20.99 -16.28 17.25
N ASN A 225 19.74 -16.77 17.25
CA ASN A 225 18.83 -16.57 18.39
C ASN A 225 19.31 -17.28 19.67
N SER A 226 20.02 -18.40 19.55
CA SER A 226 20.57 -19.14 20.71
C SER A 226 21.72 -18.45 21.43
N LYS A 227 22.32 -17.40 20.84
CA LYS A 227 23.38 -16.60 21.48
C LYS A 227 22.86 -15.60 22.51
N TYR A 228 21.54 -15.40 22.56
CA TYR A 228 20.89 -14.38 23.39
C TYR A 228 19.95 -15.01 24.45
N GLU A 229 19.94 -16.34 24.57
CA GLU A 229 19.30 -17.11 25.66
C GLU A 229 20.37 -17.68 26.62
#